data_AF-A0A8D8KB02-F1
#
_entry.id   AF-A0A8D8KB02-F1
#
_cell.length_a   1.000
_cell.length_b   1.000
_cell.length_c   1.000
_cell.angle_alpha   90.00
_cell.angle_beta   90.00
_cell.angle_gamma   90.00
#
_symmetry.space_group_name_H-M   'P 1'
#
loop_
_entity.id
_entity.type
_entity.pdbx_description
1 polymer ?
#
loop_
_entity_poly.entity_id
_entity_poly.type
_entity_poly.pdbx_seq_one_letter_code
_entity_poly.pdbx_strand_id
1 'polypeptide(L)'
;MADDEAKKAKQAEIERKRAEVRKRMEEASKAKKAKKGFMTPERKKKLRLLLRKKAAEELKKEQERKAAERRRIIEERCGKPKNVEDANEESIKRVLRDYHARINALEEEKFDLEYVVKRKDFEVATALQQPNNQQLQTKQQQQLQNNICRSVLSAHFSLSFSLSQLYALSFLSCASHRKRSFATSLFIAL
;
A
#
# COMPACT_ATOMS: atom_id res chain seq x y z
N MET A 1 -37.02 -14.28 -45.10
CA MET A 1 -36.21 -15.49 -44.81
C MET A 1 -34.79 -15.45 -45.38
N ALA A 2 -34.50 -14.74 -46.49
CA ALA A 2 -33.13 -14.66 -47.04
C ALA A 2 -32.19 -13.63 -46.35
N ASP A 3 -32.74 -12.56 -45.78
CA ASP A 3 -31.92 -11.48 -45.16
C ASP A 3 -31.37 -11.82 -43.76
N ASP A 4 -31.96 -12.78 -43.06
CA ASP A 4 -31.54 -13.16 -41.71
C ASP A 4 -30.32 -14.10 -41.73
N GLU A 5 -30.20 -14.94 -42.76
CA GLU A 5 -29.03 -15.82 -42.95
C GLU A 5 -27.78 -15.02 -43.35
N ALA A 6 -27.94 -13.98 -44.17
CA ALA A 6 -26.84 -13.10 -44.56
C ALA A 6 -26.28 -12.29 -43.37
N LYS A 7 -27.13 -11.88 -42.41
CA LYS A 7 -26.70 -11.20 -41.17
C LYS A 7 -26.00 -12.17 -40.22
N LYS A 8 -26.50 -13.39 -40.10
CA LYS A 8 -25.89 -14.44 -39.26
C LYS A 8 -24.52 -14.86 -39.78
N ALA A 9 -24.34 -14.96 -41.09
CA ALA A 9 -23.06 -15.23 -41.72
C ALA A 9 -22.03 -14.12 -41.47
N LYS A 10 -22.44 -12.84 -41.59
CA LYS A 10 -21.58 -11.69 -41.28
C LYS A 10 -21.21 -11.63 -39.79
N GLN A 11 -22.15 -11.94 -38.89
CA GLN A 11 -21.89 -11.99 -37.45
C GLN A 11 -20.88 -13.09 -37.09
N ALA A 12 -21.04 -14.27 -37.69
CA ALA A 12 -20.14 -15.41 -37.49
C ALA A 12 -18.72 -15.13 -38.04
N GLU A 13 -18.60 -14.42 -39.16
CA GLU A 13 -17.31 -14.03 -39.70
C GLU A 13 -16.60 -12.98 -38.81
N ILE A 14 -17.35 -12.03 -38.25
CA ILE A 14 -16.83 -11.06 -37.28
C ILE A 14 -16.38 -11.76 -35.99
N GLU A 15 -17.15 -12.73 -35.50
CA GLU A 15 -16.84 -13.49 -34.29
C GLU A 15 -15.61 -14.39 -34.48
N ARG A 16 -15.46 -14.99 -35.66
CA ARG A 16 -14.26 -15.74 -36.07
C ARG A 16 -13.02 -14.84 -36.11
N LYS A 17 -13.11 -13.66 -36.73
CA LYS A 17 -12.02 -12.66 -36.77
C LYS A 17 -11.63 -12.17 -35.36
N ARG A 18 -12.61 -11.99 -34.47
CA ARG A 18 -12.38 -11.62 -33.06
C ARG A 18 -11.70 -12.73 -32.26
N ALA A 19 -12.09 -13.99 -32.48
CA ALA A 19 -11.48 -15.15 -31.83
C ALA A 19 -10.03 -15.35 -32.28
N GLU A 20 -9.75 -15.16 -33.56
CA GLU A 20 -8.39 -15.25 -34.12
C GLU A 20 -7.46 -14.15 -33.57
N VAL A 21 -7.94 -12.90 -33.50
CA VAL A 21 -7.20 -11.80 -32.86
C VAL A 21 -6.94 -12.10 -31.39
N ARG A 22 -7.90 -12.69 -30.67
CA ARG A 22 -7.75 -13.08 -29.27
C ARG A 22 -6.70 -14.18 -29.08
N LYS A 23 -6.68 -15.19 -29.97
CA LYS A 23 -5.70 -16.27 -29.96
C LYS A 23 -4.28 -15.78 -30.25
N ARG A 24 -4.13 -14.89 -31.24
CA ARG A 24 -2.84 -14.25 -31.59
C ARG A 24 -2.29 -13.38 -30.45
N MET A 25 -3.18 -12.69 -29.72
CA MET A 25 -2.82 -11.91 -28.53
C MET A 25 -2.47 -12.81 -27.32
N GLU A 26 -3.08 -13.98 -27.21
CA GLU A 26 -2.81 -14.94 -26.14
C GLU A 26 -1.45 -15.66 -26.32
N GLU A 27 -1.09 -15.97 -27.56
CA GLU A 27 0.18 -16.59 -27.93
C GLU A 27 1.35 -15.61 -27.75
N ALA A 28 1.20 -14.36 -28.20
CA ALA A 28 2.20 -13.31 -27.99
C ALA A 28 2.40 -12.92 -26.50
N SER A 29 1.42 -13.21 -25.65
CA SER A 29 1.49 -12.90 -24.22
C SER A 29 2.08 -14.04 -23.38
N LYS A 30 2.11 -15.30 -23.83
CA LYS A 30 2.69 -16.43 -23.06
C LYS A 30 4.18 -16.25 -22.75
N ALA A 31 4.95 -15.65 -23.67
CA ALA A 31 6.38 -15.36 -23.45
C ALA A 31 6.66 -14.11 -22.59
N LYS A 32 5.69 -13.18 -22.45
CA LYS A 32 5.81 -11.95 -21.63
C LYS A 32 5.07 -12.00 -20.29
N LYS A 33 4.37 -13.11 -20.01
CA LYS A 33 3.44 -13.31 -18.88
C LYS A 33 4.09 -13.46 -17.50
N ALA A 34 5.41 -13.68 -17.41
CA ALA A 34 6.06 -13.91 -16.11
C ALA A 34 6.12 -12.66 -15.19
N LYS A 35 6.03 -11.43 -15.72
CA LYS A 35 6.15 -10.20 -14.90
C LYS A 35 5.18 -9.05 -15.22
N LYS A 36 4.30 -9.18 -16.22
CA LYS A 36 3.39 -8.10 -16.66
C LYS A 36 1.98 -8.66 -16.92
N GLY A 37 1.23 -8.87 -15.84
CA GLY A 37 -0.13 -9.42 -15.89
C GLY A 37 -1.12 -8.51 -16.65
N PHE A 38 -2.05 -9.17 -17.36
CA PHE A 38 -3.33 -8.82 -18.04
C PHE A 38 -3.81 -7.36 -18.23
N MET A 39 -3.35 -6.39 -17.44
CA MET A 39 -3.81 -5.00 -17.46
C MET A 39 -2.75 -4.06 -18.00
N THR A 40 -3.16 -3.17 -18.92
CA THR A 40 -2.33 -2.01 -19.25
C THR A 40 -2.17 -1.12 -18.01
N PRO A 41 -0.99 -0.51 -17.79
CA PRO A 41 -0.71 0.27 -16.60
C PRO A 41 -1.70 1.44 -16.40
N GLU A 42 -2.19 2.02 -17.49
CA GLU A 42 -3.21 3.06 -17.50
C GLU A 42 -4.58 2.55 -17.02
N ARG A 43 -5.02 1.39 -17.52
CA ARG A 43 -6.28 0.78 -17.09
C ARG A 43 -6.21 0.42 -15.60
N LYS A 44 -5.05 -0.01 -15.08
CA LYS A 44 -4.87 -0.34 -13.65
C LYS A 44 -4.90 0.89 -12.77
N LYS A 45 -4.34 2.02 -13.23
CA LYS A 45 -4.46 3.32 -12.56
C LYS A 45 -5.93 3.78 -12.52
N LYS A 46 -6.65 3.71 -13.65
CA LYS A 46 -8.08 4.07 -13.72
C LYS A 46 -8.96 3.19 -12.82
N LEU A 47 -8.73 1.89 -12.80
CA LEU A 47 -9.45 0.96 -11.93
C LEU A 47 -9.23 1.25 -10.44
N ARG A 48 -7.98 1.47 -10.01
CA ARG A 48 -7.69 1.83 -8.61
C ARG A 48 -8.35 3.13 -8.19
N LEU A 49 -8.43 4.10 -9.10
CA LEU A 49 -9.11 5.36 -8.85
C LEU A 49 -10.62 5.14 -8.63
N LEU A 50 -11.27 4.33 -9.48
CA LEU A 50 -12.69 4.01 -9.34
C LEU A 50 -12.97 3.25 -8.04
N LEU A 51 -12.11 2.32 -7.63
CA LEU A 51 -12.26 1.58 -6.38
C LEU A 51 -12.16 2.48 -5.15
N ARG A 52 -11.21 3.43 -5.13
CA ARG A 52 -11.11 4.42 -4.03
C ARG A 52 -12.28 5.38 -4.01
N LYS A 53 -12.77 5.82 -5.17
CA LYS A 53 -13.96 6.67 -5.27
C LYS A 53 -15.20 5.95 -4.73
N LYS A 54 -15.39 4.68 -5.11
CA LYS A 54 -16.48 3.85 -4.59
C LYS A 54 -16.35 3.64 -3.08
N ALA A 55 -15.14 3.35 -2.57
CA ALA A 55 -14.91 3.22 -1.13
C ALA A 55 -15.19 4.53 -0.37
N ALA A 56 -14.82 5.68 -0.93
CA ALA A 56 -15.09 6.99 -0.32
C ALA A 56 -16.60 7.33 -0.33
N GLU A 57 -17.31 7.00 -1.41
CA GLU A 57 -18.76 7.20 -1.52
C GLU A 57 -19.52 6.32 -0.51
N GLU A 58 -19.16 5.04 -0.41
CA GLU A 58 -19.77 4.13 0.58
C GLU A 58 -19.46 4.56 2.02
N LEU A 59 -18.25 5.05 2.30
CA LEU A 59 -17.90 5.60 3.61
C LEU A 59 -18.77 6.82 3.97
N LYS A 60 -19.02 7.71 3.00
CA LYS A 60 -19.86 8.90 3.21
C LYS A 60 -21.32 8.53 3.47
N LYS A 61 -21.88 7.56 2.71
CA LYS A 61 -23.23 7.05 2.94
C LYS A 61 -23.37 6.43 4.33
N GLU A 62 -22.38 5.67 4.79
CA GLU A 62 -22.40 5.07 6.12
C GLU A 62 -22.33 6.13 7.23
N GLN A 63 -21.56 7.21 7.04
CA GLN A 63 -21.53 8.35 7.96
C GLN A 63 -22.89 9.04 8.05
N GLU A 64 -23.55 9.26 6.91
CA GLU A 64 -24.89 9.86 6.85
C GLU A 64 -25.95 8.98 7.54
N ARG A 65 -25.88 7.66 7.37
CA ARG A 65 -26.75 6.70 8.08
C ARG A 65 -26.53 6.74 9.59
N LYS A 66 -25.27 6.73 10.05
CA LYS A 66 -24.95 6.83 11.48
C LYS A 66 -25.36 8.17 12.08
N ALA A 67 -25.24 9.27 11.33
CA ALA A 67 -25.68 10.58 11.77
C ALA A 67 -27.21 10.67 11.88
N ALA A 68 -27.94 10.09 10.93
CA ALA A 68 -29.39 10.00 10.98
C ALA A 68 -29.88 9.14 12.16
N GLU A 69 -29.26 7.97 12.38
CA GLU A 69 -29.59 7.11 13.52
C GLU A 69 -29.28 7.80 14.86
N ARG A 70 -28.15 8.51 14.94
CA ARG A 70 -27.82 9.32 16.13
C ARG A 70 -28.88 10.38 16.40
N ARG A 71 -29.41 11.04 15.35
CA ARG A 71 -30.51 12.03 15.52
C ARG A 71 -31.79 11.38 16.02
N ARG A 72 -32.17 10.22 15.46
CA ARG A 72 -33.33 9.44 15.90
C ARG A 72 -33.23 9.04 17.38
N ILE A 73 -32.08 8.52 17.80
CA ILE A 73 -31.84 8.11 19.19
C ILE A 73 -31.90 9.31 20.14
N ILE A 74 -31.38 10.48 19.73
CA ILE A 74 -31.45 11.69 20.56
C ILE A 74 -32.91 12.12 20.74
N GLU A 75 -33.70 12.11 19.68
CA GLU A 75 -35.13 12.46 19.75
C GLU A 75 -35.90 11.51 20.66
N GLU A 76 -35.63 10.21 20.57
CA GLU A 76 -36.23 9.19 21.45
C GLU A 76 -35.82 9.36 22.92
N ARG A 77 -34.53 9.63 23.19
CA ARG A 77 -34.02 9.77 24.56
C ARG A 77 -34.38 11.10 25.21
N CYS A 78 -34.29 12.21 24.48
CA CYS A 78 -34.54 13.54 25.03
C CYS A 78 -36.03 13.82 25.22
N GLY A 79 -36.90 13.21 24.41
CA GLY A 79 -38.35 13.36 24.52
C GLY A 79 -38.82 14.80 24.28
N LYS A 80 -40.07 15.08 24.67
CA LYS A 80 -40.64 16.43 24.59
C LYS A 80 -40.31 17.25 25.85
N PRO A 81 -40.09 18.56 25.73
CA PRO A 81 -39.92 19.43 26.89
C PRO A 81 -41.16 19.37 27.80
N LYS A 82 -40.96 19.38 29.12
CA LYS A 82 -42.06 19.44 30.09
C LYS A 82 -42.69 20.84 30.04
N ASN A 83 -44.02 20.92 30.05
CA ASN A 83 -44.76 22.19 30.02
C ASN A 83 -44.59 22.93 31.35
N VAL A 84 -44.04 24.15 31.29
CA VAL A 84 -43.77 25.01 32.46
C VAL A 84 -44.69 26.23 32.55
N GLU A 85 -45.39 26.59 31.46
CA GLU A 85 -46.19 27.82 31.37
C GLU A 85 -47.53 27.73 32.12
N ASP A 86 -48.17 26.56 32.15
CA ASP A 86 -49.49 26.35 32.78
C ASP A 86 -49.39 25.58 34.12
N ALA A 87 -48.19 25.45 34.67
CA ALA A 87 -47.89 24.55 35.78
C ALA A 87 -47.98 25.26 37.15
N ASN A 88 -48.56 24.58 38.15
CA ASN A 88 -48.62 25.08 39.53
C ASN A 88 -47.23 25.15 40.18
N GLU A 89 -47.00 26.03 41.15
CA GLU A 89 -45.67 26.27 41.75
C GLU A 89 -45.03 25.00 42.34
N GLU A 90 -45.81 24.13 43.00
CA GLU A 90 -45.33 22.85 43.52
C GLU A 90 -44.90 21.88 42.40
N SER A 91 -45.62 21.90 41.27
CA SER A 91 -45.29 21.06 40.12
C SER A 91 -43.99 21.52 39.44
N ILE A 92 -43.72 22.83 39.40
CA ILE A 92 -42.46 23.39 38.90
C ILE A 92 -41.28 22.92 39.78
N LYS A 93 -41.42 22.99 41.11
CA LYS A 93 -40.39 22.51 42.06
C LYS A 93 -40.11 21.02 41.90
N ARG A 94 -41.13 20.21 41.64
CA ARG A 94 -40.96 18.78 41.35
C ARG A 94 -40.22 18.54 40.04
N VAL A 95 -40.60 19.25 38.98
CA VAL A 95 -39.95 19.15 37.66
C VAL A 95 -38.46 19.50 37.74
N LEU A 96 -38.10 20.55 38.48
CA LEU A 96 -36.69 20.92 38.70
C LEU A 96 -35.90 19.81 39.40
N ARG A 97 -36.45 19.21 40.46
CA ARG A 97 -35.81 18.08 41.16
C ARG A 97 -35.62 16.86 40.25
N ASP A 98 -36.63 16.54 39.45
CA ASP A 98 -36.55 15.43 38.49
C ASP A 98 -35.46 15.68 37.43
N TYR A 99 -35.37 16.90 36.88
CA TYR A 99 -34.34 17.24 35.90
C TYR A 99 -32.94 17.20 36.51
N HIS A 100 -32.78 17.71 37.74
CA HIS A 100 -31.50 17.68 38.44
C HIS A 100 -31.04 16.23 38.69
N ALA A 101 -31.93 15.36 39.18
CA ALA A 101 -31.61 13.95 39.38
C ALA A 101 -31.23 13.25 38.06
N ARG A 102 -31.97 13.55 36.97
CA ARG A 102 -31.68 13.00 35.65
C ARG A 102 -30.35 13.48 35.07
N ILE A 103 -30.00 14.75 35.27
CA ILE A 103 -28.72 15.31 34.83
C ILE A 103 -27.57 14.60 35.54
N ASN A 104 -27.65 14.44 36.86
CA ASN A 104 -26.61 13.76 37.63
C ASN A 104 -26.38 12.33 37.14
N ALA A 105 -27.45 11.55 36.94
CA ALA A 105 -27.33 10.18 36.43
C ALA A 105 -26.70 10.13 35.02
N LEU A 106 -27.07 11.05 34.13
CA LEU A 106 -26.49 11.13 32.78
C LEU A 106 -25.02 11.57 32.80
N GLU A 107 -24.61 12.40 33.76
CA GLU A 107 -23.22 12.83 33.94
C GLU A 107 -22.33 11.68 34.43
N GLU A 108 -22.82 10.86 35.35
CA GLU A 108 -22.15 9.64 35.81
C GLU A 108 -21.93 8.66 34.64
N GLU A 109 -22.99 8.34 33.89
CA GLU A 109 -22.89 7.46 32.71
C GLU A 109 -21.93 8.01 31.64
N LYS A 110 -21.96 9.33 31.41
CA LYS A 110 -21.04 10.00 30.49
C LYS A 110 -19.60 9.83 30.94
N PHE A 111 -19.31 10.02 32.22
CA PHE A 111 -17.95 9.91 32.76
C PHE A 111 -17.39 8.50 32.57
N ASP A 112 -18.18 7.47 32.87
CA ASP A 112 -17.79 6.07 32.68
C ASP A 112 -17.46 5.77 31.21
N LEU A 113 -18.32 6.23 30.28
CA LEU A 113 -18.10 6.07 28.85
C LEU A 113 -16.84 6.80 28.37
N GLU A 114 -16.61 8.03 28.82
CA GLU A 114 -15.41 8.79 28.49
C GLU A 114 -14.14 8.10 28.99
N TYR A 115 -14.17 7.52 30.19
CA TYR A 115 -13.04 6.79 30.74
C TYR A 115 -12.72 5.54 29.89
N VAL A 116 -13.74 4.77 29.51
CA VAL A 116 -13.56 3.60 28.64
C VAL A 116 -13.00 3.99 27.28
N VAL A 117 -13.53 5.06 26.66
CA VAL A 117 -13.03 5.56 25.37
C VAL A 117 -11.57 5.99 25.48
N LYS A 118 -11.20 6.78 26.50
CA LYS A 118 -9.80 7.22 26.71
C LYS A 118 -8.84 6.04 26.88
N ARG A 119 -9.26 5.01 27.62
CA ARG A 119 -8.48 3.77 27.75
C ARG A 119 -8.30 3.07 26.41
N LYS A 120 -9.38 2.94 25.64
CA LYS A 120 -9.34 2.31 24.31
C LYS A 120 -8.49 3.10 23.32
N ASP A 121 -8.55 4.42 23.36
CA ASP A 121 -7.70 5.29 22.54
C ASP A 121 -6.23 5.12 22.89
N PHE A 122 -5.90 4.97 24.18
CA PHE A 122 -4.54 4.65 24.61
C PHE A 122 -4.10 3.27 24.10
N GLU A 123 -4.92 2.23 24.27
CA GLU A 123 -4.66 0.88 23.75
C GLU A 123 -4.39 0.90 22.23
N VAL A 124 -5.22 1.64 21.46
CA VAL A 124 -5.04 1.81 20.01
C VAL A 124 -3.75 2.56 19.70
N ALA A 125 -3.46 3.66 20.39
CA ALA A 125 -2.25 4.44 20.18
C ALA A 125 -0.98 3.62 20.45
N THR A 126 -0.96 2.87 21.56
CA THR A 126 0.14 1.95 21.87
C THR A 126 0.27 0.85 20.81
N ALA A 127 -0.84 0.25 20.41
CA ALA A 127 -0.85 -0.80 19.38
C ALA A 127 -0.36 -0.29 18.01
N LEU A 128 -0.62 0.97 17.65
CA LEU A 128 -0.10 1.59 16.42
C LEU A 128 1.41 1.91 16.48
N GLN A 129 1.96 2.19 17.67
CA GLN A 129 3.38 2.47 17.85
C GLN A 129 4.25 1.21 17.69
N GLN A 130 3.78 0.04 18.12
CA GLN A 130 4.54 -1.21 18.04
C GLN A 130 4.97 -1.63 16.62
N PRO A 131 4.07 -1.71 15.60
CA PRO A 131 4.46 -2.08 14.24
C PRO A 131 5.33 -1.01 13.57
N ASN A 132 5.14 0.27 13.91
CA ASN A 132 5.96 1.36 13.37
C ASN A 132 7.41 1.26 13.86
N ASN A 133 7.62 0.96 15.14
CA ASN A 133 8.97 0.73 15.69
C ASN A 133 9.65 -0.49 15.06
N GLN A 134 8.92 -1.59 14.86
CA GLN A 134 9.45 -2.79 14.18
C GLN A 134 9.80 -2.52 12.70
N GLN A 135 8.99 -1.74 11.99
CA GLN A 135 9.27 -1.34 10.60
C GLN A 135 10.47 -0.38 10.48
N LEU A 136 10.69 0.47 11.49
CA LEU A 136 11.86 1.35 11.54
C LEU A 136 13.14 0.54 11.79
N GLN A 137 13.10 -0.40 12.73
CA GLN A 137 14.24 -1.28 13.04
C GLN A 137 14.63 -2.16 11.84
N THR A 138 13.64 -2.76 11.16
CA THR A 138 13.90 -3.59 9.97
C THR A 138 14.51 -2.78 8.82
N LYS A 139 14.04 -1.54 8.59
CA LYS A 139 14.63 -0.65 7.57
C LYS A 139 16.07 -0.25 7.90
N GLN A 140 16.36 0.07 9.16
CA GLN A 140 17.71 0.40 9.61
C GLN A 140 18.66 -0.79 9.47
N GLN A 141 18.23 -1.99 9.88
CA GLN A 141 19.00 -3.22 9.68
C GLN A 141 19.24 -3.49 8.19
N GLN A 142 18.24 -3.31 7.33
CA GLN A 142 18.39 -3.51 5.90
C GLN A 142 19.34 -2.48 5.26
N GLN A 143 19.33 -1.22 5.73
CA GLN A 143 20.31 -0.20 5.32
C GLN A 143 21.74 -0.55 5.77
N LEU A 144 21.91 -1.02 7.01
CA LEU A 144 23.20 -1.51 7.51
C LEU A 144 23.72 -2.68 6.66
N GLN A 145 22.86 -3.67 6.37
CA GLN A 145 23.19 -4.80 5.50
C GLN A 145 23.58 -4.33 4.09
N ASN A 146 22.85 -3.39 3.50
CA ASN A 146 23.18 -2.82 2.19
C ASN A 146 24.52 -2.07 2.19
N ASN A 147 24.83 -1.32 3.26
CA ASN A 147 26.10 -0.60 3.41
C ASN A 147 27.28 -1.57 3.57
N ILE A 148 27.11 -2.64 4.36
CA ILE A 148 28.10 -3.70 4.53
C ILE A 148 28.32 -4.45 3.21
N CYS A 149 27.26 -4.86 2.51
CA CYS A 149 27.41 -5.51 1.21
C CYS A 149 28.13 -4.62 0.19
N ARG A 150 27.85 -3.31 0.20
CA ARG A 150 28.51 -2.35 -0.71
C ARG A 150 29.99 -2.16 -0.35
N SER A 151 30.35 -2.13 0.93
CA SER A 151 31.76 -2.03 1.34
C SER A 151 32.54 -3.31 1.02
N VAL A 152 31.94 -4.49 1.24
CA VAL A 152 32.54 -5.79 0.91
C VAL A 152 32.71 -5.95 -0.59
N LEU A 153 31.70 -5.58 -1.41
CA LEU A 153 31.83 -5.60 -2.88
C LEU A 153 32.94 -4.66 -3.35
N SER A 154 33.04 -3.47 -2.76
CA SER A 154 34.09 -2.50 -3.10
C SER A 154 35.47 -3.05 -2.76
N ALA A 155 35.65 -3.63 -1.56
CA ALA A 155 36.92 -4.21 -1.15
C ALA A 155 37.31 -5.39 -2.05
N HIS A 156 36.35 -6.25 -2.40
CA HIS A 156 36.58 -7.37 -3.31
C HIS A 156 36.96 -6.90 -4.71
N PHE A 157 36.32 -5.84 -5.23
CA PHE A 157 36.67 -5.25 -6.51
C PHE A 157 38.07 -4.60 -6.49
N SER A 158 38.42 -3.89 -5.42
CA SER A 158 39.74 -3.29 -5.23
C SER A 158 40.85 -4.34 -5.12
N LEU A 159 40.63 -5.43 -4.38
CA LEU A 159 41.57 -6.56 -4.33
C LEU A 159 41.71 -7.25 -5.69
N SER A 160 40.59 -7.48 -6.38
CA SER A 160 40.60 -8.12 -7.71
C SER A 160 41.35 -7.26 -8.73
N PHE A 161 41.18 -5.94 -8.67
CA PHE A 161 41.88 -4.99 -9.52
C PHE A 161 43.39 -4.96 -9.23
N SER A 162 43.80 -4.93 -7.95
CA SER A 162 45.22 -4.93 -7.58
C SER A 162 45.91 -6.26 -7.92
N LEU A 163 45.25 -7.40 -7.71
CA LEU A 163 45.73 -8.73 -8.12
C LEU A 163 45.90 -8.82 -9.64
N SER A 164 44.96 -8.28 -10.41
CA SER A 164 45.05 -8.24 -11.88
C SER A 164 46.23 -7.37 -12.34
N GLN A 165 46.48 -6.25 -11.66
CA GLN A 165 47.57 -5.33 -11.96
C GLN A 165 48.94 -5.95 -11.65
N LEU A 166 49.06 -6.68 -10.53
CA LEU A 166 50.23 -7.50 -10.19
C LEU A 166 50.48 -8.59 -11.24
N TYR A 167 49.43 -9.27 -11.70
CA TYR A 167 49.53 -10.30 -12.73
C TYR A 167 50.01 -9.72 -14.08
N ALA A 168 49.47 -8.55 -14.48
CA ALA A 168 49.91 -7.86 -15.70
C ALA A 168 51.39 -7.42 -15.64
N LEU A 169 51.84 -6.91 -14.48
CA LEU A 169 53.24 -6.53 -14.27
C LEU A 169 54.18 -7.74 -14.32
N SER A 170 53.75 -8.90 -13.80
CA SER A 170 54.52 -10.15 -13.91
C SER A 170 54.66 -10.62 -15.36
N PHE A 171 53.61 -10.49 -16.17
CA PHE A 171 53.64 -10.80 -17.61
C PHE A 171 54.56 -9.86 -18.40
N LEU A 172 54.53 -8.55 -18.12
CA LEU A 172 55.43 -7.57 -18.76
C LEU A 172 56.90 -7.78 -18.39
N SER A 173 57.17 -8.16 -17.14
CA SER A 173 58.52 -8.50 -16.69
C SER A 173 59.06 -9.75 -17.39
N CYS A 174 58.23 -10.79 -17.53
CA CYS A 174 58.58 -12.02 -18.25
C CYS A 174 58.79 -11.79 -19.77
N ALA A 175 57.96 -10.94 -20.39
CA ALA A 175 58.11 -10.55 -21.80
C ALA A 175 59.40 -9.74 -22.05
N SER A 176 59.80 -8.87 -21.12
CA SER A 176 61.07 -8.13 -21.18
C SER A 176 62.28 -9.06 -21.02
N HIS A 177 62.19 -10.08 -20.16
CA HIS A 177 63.25 -11.10 -20.02
C HIS A 177 63.43 -11.94 -21.30
N ARG A 178 62.34 -12.31 -21.98
CA ARG A 178 62.38 -13.08 -23.24
C ARG A 178 62.95 -12.25 -24.41
N LYS A 179 62.70 -10.93 -24.47
CA LYS A 179 63.32 -10.03 -25.47
C LYS A 179 64.82 -9.81 -25.21
N ARG A 180 65.24 -9.68 -23.94
CA ARG A 180 66.67 -9.62 -23.58
C ARG A 180 67.41 -10.91 -23.93
N SER A 181 66.80 -12.07 -23.68
CA SER A 181 67.42 -13.37 -23.99
C SER A 181 67.57 -13.65 -25.49
N PHE A 182 66.66 -13.12 -26.33
CA PHE A 182 66.78 -13.21 -27.79
C PHE A 182 67.86 -12.27 -28.34
N ALA A 183 67.95 -11.04 -27.82
CA ALA A 183 68.96 -10.05 -28.23
C ALA A 183 70.39 -10.48 -27.88
N THR A 184 70.60 -11.19 -26.76
CA THR A 184 71.93 -11.72 -26.39
C THR A 184 72.33 -12.97 -27.18
N SER A 185 71.38 -13.73 -27.75
CA SER A 185 71.72 -14.88 -28.59
C SER A 185 72.17 -14.49 -30.01
N LEU A 186 71.65 -13.37 -30.55
CA LEU A 186 71.99 -12.90 -31.89
C LEU A 186 73.34 -12.15 -31.94
N PHE A 187 73.81 -11.65 -30.79
CA PHE A 187 75.09 -10.93 -30.69
C PHE A 187 76.31 -11.84 -30.50
N ILE A 188 76.11 -13.14 -30.29
CA ILE A 188 77.19 -14.14 -30.10
C ILE A 188 77.45 -14.93 -31.41
N ALA A 189 76.65 -14.73 -32.46
CA ALA A 189 76.70 -15.49 -33.71
C ALA A 189 77.18 -14.70 -34.96
N LEU A 190 77.75 -13.50 -34.79
CA LEU A 190 78.44 -12.71 -35.83
C LEU A 190 79.86 -12.39 -35.36
#